data_AF-A0A957RU57-F1
#
_entry.id   AF-A0A957RU57-F1
#
_cell.length_a   1.000
_cell.length_b   1.000
_cell.length_c   1.000
_cell.angle_alpha   90.00
_cell.angle_beta   90.00
_cell.angle_gamma   90.00
#
_symmetry.space_group_name_H-M   'P 1'
#
loop_
_entity.id
_entity.type
_entity.pdbx_description
1 polymer ?
#
loop_
_entity_poly.entity_id
_entity_poly.type
_entity_poly.pdbx_seq_one_letter_code
_entity_poly.pdbx_strand_id
1 'polypeptide(L)'
;MTHVIRTAVLTLVRFAVIWLVDALSLLLASWVVPGLTLVDVDGTSRVLIAISAALVLAIVNLLIRPAIFLIARPLGWIAQFVIGFFVNAIALWITGWLLPGFEVSILGSVIGGIVLAFFNAVLTGILEINEAGSYYQNRIERRAKEQPFDSASEPGRGLMMLEIDGLSYWHLHKALDDGLMPTLKAMIEEDGYHLSRTDCGLPSMTSACQAGIMYGDNDDIPAYRWFDKDKQKLYVSSSDANELNQRYGHGQGLMRHGSSVMNMFTGDAEKSMFVMANMFNADPEESRRRSQDVAMLMLDPYFLTRELAVFFWEVGRELWEAWQQKRKNVWPRLNRLEHGYPFLRAAMCTLTRDLSAQVATLDMMRGAASIYMLYLGYDEVA
;
A
#
# COMPACT_ATOMS: atom_id res chain seq x y z
N MET A 1 39.22 -0.66 2.77
CA MET A 1 39.09 -1.14 1.37
C MET A 1 38.18 -2.37 1.23
N THR A 2 38.14 -3.29 2.20
CA THR A 2 37.36 -4.55 2.16
C THR A 2 35.84 -4.37 2.19
N HIS A 3 35.32 -3.36 2.89
CA HIS A 3 33.87 -3.13 2.98
C HIS A 3 33.27 -2.65 1.64
N VAL A 4 33.95 -1.75 0.93
CA VAL A 4 33.46 -1.19 -0.34
C VAL A 4 33.39 -2.27 -1.43
N ILE A 5 34.40 -3.14 -1.51
CA ILE A 5 34.42 -4.26 -2.46
C ILE A 5 33.31 -5.26 -2.13
N ARG A 6 33.13 -5.60 -0.84
CA ARG A 6 32.06 -6.51 -0.41
C ARG A 6 30.68 -5.95 -0.75
N THR A 7 30.44 -4.66 -0.48
CA THR A 7 29.18 -4.00 -0.84
C THR A 7 28.98 -3.97 -2.36
N ALA A 8 30.01 -3.66 -3.15
CA ALA A 8 29.92 -3.65 -4.60
C ALA A 8 29.60 -5.04 -5.19
N VAL A 9 30.27 -6.09 -4.69
CA VAL A 9 30.02 -7.48 -5.12
C VAL A 9 28.61 -7.92 -4.75
N LEU A 10 28.14 -7.64 -3.52
CA LEU A 10 26.78 -7.97 -3.10
C LEU A 10 25.73 -7.26 -3.97
N THR A 11 25.94 -5.99 -4.30
CA THR A 11 25.05 -5.25 -5.19
C THR A 11 25.04 -5.84 -6.61
N LEU A 12 26.20 -6.22 -7.15
CA LEU A 12 26.31 -6.84 -8.48
C LEU A 12 25.62 -8.21 -8.53
N VAL A 13 25.83 -9.05 -7.51
CA VAL A 13 25.16 -10.35 -7.41
C VAL A 13 23.65 -10.16 -7.30
N ARG A 14 23.18 -9.24 -6.45
CA ARG A 14 21.76 -8.93 -6.33
C ARG A 14 21.17 -8.42 -7.64
N PHE A 15 21.86 -7.53 -8.34
CA PHE A 15 21.45 -7.05 -9.66
C PHE A 15 21.34 -8.21 -10.66
N ALA A 16 22.34 -9.09 -10.72
CA ALA A 16 22.33 -10.23 -11.63
C ALA A 16 21.18 -11.20 -11.33
N VAL A 17 20.90 -11.49 -10.06
CA VAL A 17 19.78 -12.35 -9.65
C VAL A 17 18.46 -11.74 -10.09
N ILE A 18 18.22 -10.47 -9.79
CA ILE A 18 16.97 -9.79 -10.15
C ILE A 18 16.82 -9.74 -11.68
N TRP A 19 17.89 -9.39 -12.40
CA TRP A 19 17.87 -9.34 -13.85
C TRP A 19 17.51 -10.70 -14.48
N LEU A 20 18.02 -11.80 -13.92
CA LEU A 20 17.66 -13.16 -14.36
C LEU A 20 16.20 -13.50 -14.03
N VAL A 21 15.70 -13.06 -12.86
CA VAL A 21 14.29 -13.21 -12.48
C VAL A 21 13.38 -12.44 -13.44
N ASP A 22 13.73 -11.21 -13.82
CA ASP A 22 13.00 -10.43 -14.82
C ASP A 22 13.00 -11.11 -16.18
N ALA A 23 14.15 -11.64 -16.63
CA ALA A 23 14.27 -12.36 -17.89
C ALA A 23 13.40 -13.62 -17.91
N LEU A 24 13.40 -14.39 -16.82
CA LEU A 24 12.53 -15.56 -16.67
C LEU A 24 11.05 -15.16 -16.64
N SER A 25 10.71 -14.07 -15.96
CA SER A 25 9.34 -13.55 -15.89
C SER A 25 8.84 -13.10 -17.27
N LEU A 26 9.68 -12.45 -18.08
CA LEU A 26 9.36 -12.09 -19.47
C LEU A 26 9.16 -13.31 -20.36
N LEU A 27 10.00 -14.35 -20.21
CA LEU A 27 9.83 -15.61 -20.94
C LEU A 27 8.48 -16.24 -20.63
N LEU A 28 8.14 -16.36 -19.35
CA LEU A 28 6.86 -16.91 -18.91
C LEU A 28 5.68 -16.05 -19.37
N ALA A 29 5.79 -14.73 -19.28
CA ALA A 29 4.77 -13.80 -19.74
C ALA A 29 4.50 -13.95 -21.24
N SER A 30 5.53 -14.17 -22.05
CA SER A 30 5.39 -14.36 -23.50
C SER A 30 4.61 -15.60 -23.91
N TRP A 31 4.48 -16.58 -23.00
CA TRP A 31 3.70 -17.79 -23.25
C TRP A 31 2.23 -17.61 -22.88
N VAL A 32 1.93 -16.71 -21.94
CA VAL A 32 0.59 -16.55 -21.38
C VAL A 32 -0.14 -15.37 -22.02
N VAL A 33 0.57 -14.30 -22.37
CA VAL A 33 -0.02 -13.02 -22.77
C VAL A 33 -0.13 -12.91 -24.29
N PRO A 34 -1.35 -12.85 -24.85
CA PRO A 34 -1.54 -12.59 -26.27
C PRO A 34 -0.97 -11.22 -26.63
N GLY A 35 -0.15 -11.17 -27.67
CA GLY A 35 0.46 -9.93 -28.17
C GLY A 35 1.69 -9.45 -27.40
N LEU A 36 2.33 -10.32 -26.61
CA LEU A 36 3.70 -10.18 -26.11
C LEU A 36 4.52 -11.37 -26.62
N THR A 37 5.33 -11.16 -27.65
CA THR A 37 6.03 -12.25 -28.37
C THR A 37 7.53 -12.00 -28.44
N LEU A 38 8.29 -13.07 -28.20
CA LEU A 38 9.73 -13.12 -28.37
C LEU A 38 10.04 -13.90 -29.65
N VAL A 39 10.57 -13.20 -30.65
CA VAL A 39 10.86 -13.74 -31.99
C VAL A 39 12.36 -13.85 -32.16
N ASP A 40 12.85 -14.99 -32.64
CA ASP A 40 14.27 -15.17 -32.95
C ASP A 40 14.69 -14.22 -34.09
N VAL A 41 15.70 -13.39 -33.84
CA VAL A 41 16.25 -12.43 -34.82
C VAL A 41 17.73 -12.75 -35.04
N ASP A 42 18.15 -12.88 -36.30
CA ASP A 42 19.55 -13.05 -36.70
C ASP A 42 20.31 -14.20 -36.01
N GLY A 43 19.64 -15.33 -35.74
CA GLY A 43 20.23 -16.50 -35.08
C GLY A 43 20.38 -16.37 -33.55
N THR A 44 19.85 -15.30 -32.98
CA THR A 44 19.80 -15.06 -31.53
C THR A 44 18.64 -15.86 -30.92
N SER A 45 18.94 -16.75 -29.97
CA SER A 45 17.90 -17.54 -29.30
C SER A 45 16.93 -16.67 -28.50
N ARG A 46 15.65 -17.08 -28.44
CA ARG A 46 14.60 -16.46 -27.60
C ARG A 46 15.02 -16.16 -26.16
N VAL A 47 15.83 -17.03 -25.56
CA VAL A 47 16.33 -16.87 -24.19
C VAL A 47 17.25 -15.65 -24.10
N LEU A 48 18.17 -15.50 -25.07
CA LEU A 48 19.09 -14.36 -25.09
C LEU A 48 18.35 -13.05 -25.37
N ILE A 49 17.30 -13.09 -26.20
CA ILE A 49 16.41 -11.93 -26.41
C ILE A 49 15.69 -11.57 -25.12
N ALA A 50 15.17 -12.53 -24.36
CA ALA A 50 14.52 -12.25 -23.08
C ALA A 50 15.48 -11.66 -22.03
N ILE A 51 16.70 -12.19 -21.95
CA ILE A 51 17.76 -11.64 -21.10
C ILE A 51 18.08 -10.19 -21.50
N SER A 52 18.17 -9.94 -22.80
CA SER A 52 18.41 -8.59 -23.33
C SER A 52 17.22 -7.65 -23.08
N ALA A 53 15.99 -8.13 -23.27
CA ALA A 53 14.76 -7.41 -23.00
C ALA A 53 14.63 -7.03 -21.53
N ALA A 54 14.97 -7.94 -20.61
CA ALA A 54 15.00 -7.65 -19.18
C ALA A 54 16.01 -6.54 -18.84
N LEU A 55 17.18 -6.54 -19.49
CA LEU A 55 18.19 -5.50 -19.27
C LEU A 55 17.70 -4.14 -19.78
N VAL A 56 17.14 -4.11 -20.99
CA VAL A 56 16.56 -2.89 -21.58
C VAL A 56 15.41 -2.39 -20.72
N LEU A 57 14.52 -3.29 -20.27
CA LEU A 57 13.40 -2.95 -19.39
C LEU A 57 13.89 -2.37 -18.07
N ALA A 58 14.95 -2.91 -17.47
CA ALA A 58 15.56 -2.36 -16.27
C ALA A 58 16.11 -0.95 -16.49
N ILE A 59 16.78 -0.71 -17.63
CA ILE A 59 17.28 0.63 -18.01
C ILE A 59 16.12 1.61 -18.24
N VAL A 60 15.09 1.17 -18.97
CA VAL A 60 13.88 1.95 -19.24
C VAL A 60 13.20 2.33 -17.91
N ASN A 61 13.03 1.38 -16.99
CA ASN A 61 12.49 1.67 -15.66
C ASN A 61 13.38 2.62 -14.86
N LEU A 62 14.71 2.47 -14.92
CA LEU A 62 15.64 3.36 -14.23
C LEU A 62 15.54 4.81 -14.69
N LEU A 63 15.30 5.05 -15.99
CA LEU A 63 15.29 6.38 -16.59
C LEU A 63 13.88 6.99 -16.62
N ILE A 64 12.89 6.22 -17.07
CA ILE A 64 11.55 6.72 -17.38
C ILE A 64 10.68 6.81 -16.14
N ARG A 65 10.77 5.84 -15.21
CA ARG A 65 9.93 5.83 -14.01
C ARG A 65 10.11 7.10 -13.17
N PRO A 66 11.35 7.56 -12.83
CA PRO A 66 11.53 8.80 -12.09
C PRO A 66 10.99 10.02 -12.83
N ALA A 67 11.14 10.06 -14.16
CA ALA A 67 10.63 11.16 -14.98
C ALA A 67 9.09 11.21 -14.97
N ILE A 68 8.42 10.07 -15.15
CA ILE A 68 6.96 9.97 -15.10
C ILE A 68 6.45 10.42 -13.73
N PHE A 69 7.01 9.89 -12.63
CA PHE A 69 6.54 10.27 -11.29
C PHE A 69 6.86 11.71 -10.93
N LEU A 70 7.94 12.29 -11.47
CA LEU A 70 8.25 13.72 -11.32
C LEU A 70 7.19 14.60 -12.01
N ILE A 71 6.79 14.23 -13.22
CA ILE A 71 5.74 14.93 -13.98
C ILE A 71 4.35 14.70 -13.36
N ALA A 72 4.12 13.55 -12.73
CA ALA A 72 2.86 13.21 -12.08
C ALA A 72 2.65 13.90 -10.71
N ARG A 73 3.70 14.46 -10.09
CA ARG A 73 3.61 15.15 -8.78
C ARG A 73 2.46 16.18 -8.65
N PRO A 74 2.26 17.12 -9.58
CA PRO A 74 1.19 18.10 -9.49
C PRO A 74 -0.22 17.51 -9.68
N LEU A 75 -0.36 16.30 -10.22
CA LEU A 75 -1.66 15.68 -10.49
C LEU A 75 -2.32 15.10 -9.23
N GLY A 76 -1.61 15.10 -8.11
CA GLY A 76 -2.07 14.52 -6.85
C GLY A 76 -1.80 13.03 -6.72
N TRP A 77 -2.02 12.51 -5.52
CA TRP A 77 -1.67 11.13 -5.15
C TRP A 77 -2.47 10.07 -5.91
N ILE A 78 -3.77 10.30 -6.16
CA ILE A 78 -4.64 9.36 -6.91
C ILE A 78 -4.09 9.17 -8.32
N ALA A 79 -3.76 10.26 -8.99
CA ALA A 79 -3.21 10.23 -10.33
C ALA A 79 -1.87 9.47 -10.37
N GLN A 80 -1.03 9.60 -9.35
CA GLN A 80 0.22 8.83 -9.27
C GLN A 80 0.00 7.33 -9.16
N PHE A 81 -1.04 6.86 -8.45
CA PHE A 81 -1.39 5.44 -8.44
C PHE A 81 -1.82 4.94 -9.81
N VAL A 82 -2.74 5.67 -10.46
CA VAL A 82 -3.22 5.32 -11.80
C VAL A 82 -2.07 5.32 -12.80
N ILE A 83 -1.24 6.35 -12.78
CA ILE A 83 -0.06 6.45 -13.65
C ILE A 83 0.91 5.32 -13.34
N GLY A 84 1.19 5.05 -12.07
CA GLY A 84 2.07 3.98 -11.62
C GLY A 84 1.66 2.62 -12.18
N PHE A 85 0.37 2.29 -12.13
CA PHE A 85 -0.17 1.08 -12.76
C PHE A 85 0.21 0.96 -14.24
N PHE A 86 0.12 2.07 -15.00
CA PHE A 86 0.50 2.10 -16.41
C PHE A 86 2.00 2.27 -16.67
N VAL A 87 2.81 2.67 -15.68
CA VAL A 87 4.28 2.83 -15.87
C VAL A 87 4.91 1.53 -16.36
N ASN A 88 4.52 0.38 -15.79
CA ASN A 88 5.04 -0.92 -16.22
C ASN A 88 4.63 -1.25 -17.67
N ALA A 89 3.39 -0.92 -18.05
CA ALA A 89 2.90 -1.11 -19.42
C ALA A 89 3.63 -0.19 -20.42
N ILE A 90 3.87 1.07 -20.04
CA ILE A 90 4.64 2.03 -20.83
C ILE A 90 6.09 1.54 -20.98
N ALA A 91 6.70 1.06 -19.90
CA ALA A 91 8.06 0.54 -19.92
C ALA A 91 8.20 -0.68 -20.85
N LEU A 92 7.25 -1.61 -20.80
CA LEU A 92 7.21 -2.77 -21.71
C LEU A 92 7.03 -2.34 -23.17
N TRP A 93 6.12 -1.40 -23.42
CA TRP A 93 5.88 -0.89 -24.77
C TRP A 93 7.11 -0.20 -25.37
N ILE A 94 7.79 0.63 -24.58
CA ILE A 94 9.04 1.29 -24.98
C ILE A 94 10.15 0.24 -25.19
N THR A 95 10.23 -0.78 -24.34
CA THR A 95 11.19 -1.88 -24.51
C THR A 95 10.98 -2.62 -25.83
N GLY A 96 9.72 -2.88 -26.21
CA GLY A 96 9.40 -3.50 -27.50
C GLY A 96 9.71 -2.62 -28.71
N TRP A 97 9.69 -1.30 -28.53
CA TRP A 97 10.13 -0.37 -29.58
C TRP A 97 11.66 -0.32 -29.72
N LEU A 98 12.40 -0.50 -28.62
CA LEU A 98 13.86 -0.40 -28.58
C LEU A 98 14.58 -1.70 -28.96
N LEU A 99 13.98 -2.86 -28.69
CA LEU A 99 14.63 -4.16 -28.88
C LEU A 99 14.00 -4.94 -30.04
N PRO A 100 14.74 -5.12 -31.16
CA PRO A 100 14.32 -6.03 -32.22
C PRO A 100 14.15 -7.46 -31.68
N GLY A 101 13.03 -8.11 -32.01
CA GLY A 101 12.70 -9.45 -31.52
C GLY A 101 11.83 -9.47 -30.26
N PHE A 102 11.51 -8.32 -29.67
CA PHE A 102 10.51 -8.20 -28.60
C PHE A 102 9.30 -7.40 -29.09
N GLU A 103 8.27 -8.11 -29.55
CA GLU A 103 7.06 -7.46 -30.08
C GLU A 103 5.98 -7.39 -29.01
N VAL A 104 5.47 -6.18 -28.75
CA VAL A 104 4.46 -5.94 -27.73
C VAL A 104 3.36 -5.01 -28.27
N SER A 105 2.13 -5.51 -28.29
CA SER A 105 0.93 -4.70 -28.57
C SER A 105 0.54 -3.83 -27.37
N ILE A 106 -0.29 -2.79 -27.57
CA ILE A 106 -0.76 -1.92 -26.47
C ILE A 106 -1.53 -2.71 -25.40
N LEU A 107 -2.44 -3.60 -25.81
CA LEU A 107 -3.15 -4.47 -24.86
C LEU A 107 -2.20 -5.49 -24.22
N GLY A 108 -1.26 -6.01 -25.00
CA GLY A 108 -0.22 -6.93 -24.53
C GLY A 108 0.73 -6.30 -23.51
N SER A 109 0.99 -4.98 -23.57
CA SER A 109 1.84 -4.31 -22.58
C SER A 109 1.15 -4.11 -21.25
N VAL A 110 -0.17 -3.82 -21.25
CA VAL A 110 -0.97 -3.71 -20.03
C VAL A 110 -1.12 -5.07 -19.34
N ILE A 111 -1.57 -6.09 -20.09
CA ILE A 111 -1.71 -7.45 -19.56
C ILE A 111 -0.33 -8.04 -19.22
N GLY A 112 0.66 -7.78 -20.07
CA GLY A 112 2.06 -8.16 -19.86
C GLY A 112 2.64 -7.59 -18.58
N GLY A 113 2.36 -6.32 -18.27
CA GLY A 113 2.81 -5.69 -17.02
C GLY A 113 2.24 -6.37 -15.77
N ILE A 114 0.96 -6.75 -15.82
CA ILE A 114 0.29 -7.49 -14.74
C ILE A 114 0.90 -8.88 -14.56
N VAL A 115 1.03 -9.64 -15.65
CA VAL A 115 1.55 -11.02 -15.62
C VAL A 115 3.03 -11.04 -15.24
N LEU A 116 3.81 -10.08 -15.74
CA LEU A 116 5.20 -9.89 -15.36
C LEU A 116 5.31 -9.62 -13.85
N ALA A 117 4.47 -8.74 -13.31
CA ALA A 117 4.47 -8.43 -11.89
C ALA A 117 4.15 -9.64 -11.03
N PHE A 118 3.16 -10.44 -11.44
CA PHE A 118 2.82 -11.70 -10.80
C PHE A 118 4.00 -12.68 -10.76
N PHE A 119 4.64 -12.97 -11.90
CA PHE A 119 5.78 -13.88 -11.94
C PHE A 119 6.97 -13.35 -11.13
N ASN A 120 7.24 -12.05 -11.21
CA ASN A 120 8.30 -11.43 -10.43
C ASN A 120 8.10 -11.63 -8.93
N ALA A 121 6.90 -11.38 -8.42
CA ALA A 121 6.62 -11.53 -7.00
C ALA A 121 6.71 -12.99 -6.54
N VAL A 122 6.19 -13.93 -7.34
CA VAL A 122 6.31 -15.37 -7.03
C VAL A 122 7.77 -15.79 -6.98
N LEU A 123 8.57 -15.43 -8.01
CA LEU A 123 9.98 -15.81 -8.09
C LEU A 123 10.81 -15.13 -6.99
N THR A 124 10.58 -13.86 -6.73
CA THR A 124 11.27 -13.11 -5.67
C THR A 124 10.93 -13.66 -4.29
N GLY A 125 9.67 -14.04 -4.07
CA GLY A 125 9.21 -14.67 -2.84
C GLY A 125 9.83 -16.05 -2.61
N ILE A 126 9.92 -16.89 -3.65
CA ILE A 126 10.58 -18.20 -3.58
C ILE A 126 12.07 -18.06 -3.30
N LEU A 127 12.71 -17.06 -3.90
CA LEU A 127 14.14 -16.82 -3.78
C LEU A 127 14.53 -16.10 -2.47
N GLU A 128 13.56 -15.82 -1.59
CA GLU A 128 13.72 -15.04 -0.35
C GLU A 128 14.66 -13.84 -0.55
N ILE A 129 14.49 -13.12 -1.67
CA ILE A 129 15.35 -11.97 -1.98
C ILE A 129 14.98 -10.88 -1.01
N ASN A 130 15.70 -10.83 0.11
CA ASN A 130 15.39 -9.93 1.21
C ASN A 130 15.54 -8.48 0.72
N GLU A 131 14.41 -7.77 0.64
CA GLU A 131 14.36 -6.41 0.12
C GLU A 131 14.98 -5.40 1.10
N ALA A 132 15.02 -5.76 2.39
CA ALA A 132 15.57 -4.97 3.48
C ALA A 132 17.00 -4.49 3.18
N GLY A 133 17.20 -3.16 3.24
CA GLY A 133 18.49 -2.52 2.98
C GLY A 133 18.80 -2.26 1.51
N SER A 134 17.79 -2.23 0.63
CA SER A 134 17.96 -1.84 -0.77
C SER A 134 18.49 -0.40 -0.92
N TYR A 135 19.08 -0.09 -2.08
CA TYR A 135 19.48 1.29 -2.43
C TYR A 135 18.31 2.28 -2.32
N TYR A 136 17.09 1.84 -2.67
CA TYR A 136 15.88 2.65 -2.60
C TYR A 136 15.46 2.92 -1.16
N GLN A 137 15.49 1.92 -0.28
CA GLN A 137 15.20 2.10 1.14
C GLN A 137 16.16 3.14 1.76
N ASN A 138 17.48 2.99 1.58
CA ASN A 138 18.45 3.97 2.09
C ASN A 138 18.22 5.40 1.55
N ARG A 139 17.77 5.53 0.30
CA ARG A 139 17.42 6.84 -0.31
C ARG A 139 16.13 7.42 0.27
N ILE A 140 15.12 6.58 0.48
CA ILE A 140 13.85 6.93 1.09
C ILE A 140 14.11 7.39 2.54
N GLU A 141 14.84 6.60 3.32
CA GLU A 141 15.21 6.92 4.70
C GLU A 141 15.99 8.24 4.81
N ARG A 142 16.95 8.46 3.91
CA ARG A 142 17.73 9.71 3.89
C ARG A 142 16.84 10.92 3.56
N ARG A 143 15.97 10.81 2.55
CA ARG A 143 15.05 11.90 2.20
C ARG A 143 13.99 12.13 3.26
N ALA A 144 13.53 11.08 3.94
CA ALA A 144 12.61 11.19 5.06
C ALA A 144 13.24 12.05 6.17
N LYS A 145 14.51 11.78 6.53
CA LYS A 145 15.25 12.59 7.51
C LYS A 145 15.52 14.04 7.09
N GLU A 146 15.46 14.34 5.79
CA GLU A 146 15.58 15.72 5.28
C GLU A 146 14.27 16.53 5.47
N GLN A 147 13.17 15.89 5.87
CA GLN A 147 11.87 16.51 6.14
C GLN A 147 11.31 16.08 7.50
N PRO A 148 11.94 16.47 8.63
CA PRO A 148 11.46 16.13 9.96
C PRO A 148 10.12 16.83 10.27
N PHE A 149 9.35 16.26 11.21
CA PHE A 149 8.25 16.97 11.86
C PHE A 149 8.79 18.07 12.77
N ASP A 150 7.97 19.09 13.05
CA ASP A 150 8.37 20.20 13.92
C ASP A 150 8.74 19.71 15.34
N SER A 151 8.02 18.69 15.82
CA SER A 151 8.22 18.05 17.11
C SER A 151 9.37 17.01 17.13
N ALA A 152 10.06 16.77 16.01
CA ALA A 152 11.05 15.69 15.91
C ALA A 152 12.26 15.83 16.85
N SER A 153 12.53 17.05 17.33
CA SER A 153 13.61 17.34 18.27
C SER A 153 13.19 17.27 19.74
N GLU A 154 11.89 17.08 20.02
CA GLU A 154 11.39 17.04 21.38
C GLU A 154 11.86 15.77 22.10
N PRO A 155 12.39 15.88 23.33
CA PRO A 155 12.82 14.71 24.09
C PRO A 155 11.60 13.93 24.59
N GLY A 156 11.45 12.67 24.14
CA GLY A 156 10.34 11.83 24.55
C GLY A 156 10.27 10.50 23.82
N ARG A 157 9.26 9.69 24.16
CA ARG A 157 8.88 8.49 23.40
C ARG A 157 7.70 8.85 22.52
N GLY A 158 7.79 8.54 21.23
CA GLY A 158 6.65 8.67 20.32
C GLY A 158 5.56 7.64 20.64
N LEU A 159 4.31 7.98 20.31
CA LEU A 159 3.14 7.11 20.45
C LEU A 159 2.69 6.60 19.09
N MET A 160 2.70 5.29 18.87
CA MET A 160 2.13 4.66 17.67
C MET A 160 0.89 3.86 18.06
N MET A 161 -0.22 4.18 17.41
CA MET A 161 -1.50 3.51 17.60
C MET A 161 -1.95 2.91 16.26
N LEU A 162 -2.27 1.62 16.31
CA LEU A 162 -2.81 0.86 15.20
C LEU A 162 -4.23 0.43 15.54
N GLU A 163 -5.20 0.92 14.77
CA GLU A 163 -6.57 0.44 14.78
C GLU A 163 -6.75 -0.59 13.66
N ILE A 164 -7.21 -1.78 14.02
CA ILE A 164 -7.67 -2.78 13.06
C ILE A 164 -9.19 -2.75 13.13
N ASP A 165 -9.83 -2.21 12.10
CA ASP A 165 -11.28 -1.99 12.12
C ASP A 165 -12.02 -3.32 12.38
N GLY A 166 -13.13 -3.27 13.11
CA GLY A 166 -13.99 -4.43 13.45
C GLY A 166 -13.32 -5.64 14.13
N LEU A 167 -12.04 -5.56 14.52
CA LEU A 167 -11.35 -6.69 15.15
C LEU A 167 -11.76 -6.84 16.62
N SER A 168 -12.63 -7.81 16.90
CA SER A 168 -13.02 -8.10 18.28
C SER A 168 -11.88 -8.77 19.08
N TYR A 169 -11.89 -8.53 20.39
CA TYR A 169 -11.02 -9.21 21.37
C TYR A 169 -10.97 -10.74 21.20
N TRP A 170 -12.13 -11.37 20.93
CA TRP A 170 -12.24 -12.83 20.83
C TRP A 170 -11.62 -13.39 19.55
N HIS A 171 -11.78 -12.68 18.43
CA HIS A 171 -11.14 -13.04 17.16
C HIS A 171 -9.62 -12.90 17.26
N LEU A 172 -9.11 -11.88 17.97
CA LEU A 172 -7.69 -11.70 18.21
C LEU A 172 -7.11 -12.86 19.05
N HIS A 173 -7.78 -13.26 20.15
CA HIS A 173 -7.40 -14.43 20.94
C HIS A 173 -7.34 -15.69 20.10
N LYS A 174 -8.40 -15.97 19.33
CA LYS A 174 -8.44 -17.11 18.42
C LYS A 174 -7.28 -17.09 17.42
N ALA A 175 -6.96 -15.94 16.85
CA ALA A 175 -5.87 -15.80 15.89
C ALA A 175 -4.48 -16.04 16.53
N LEU A 176 -4.30 -15.65 17.79
CA LEU A 176 -3.10 -15.97 18.57
C LEU A 176 -2.97 -17.48 18.85
N ASP A 177 -4.08 -18.11 19.26
CA ASP A 177 -4.14 -19.56 19.52
C ASP A 177 -3.87 -20.39 18.25
N ASP A 178 -4.42 -19.94 17.11
CA ASP A 178 -4.23 -20.57 15.80
C ASP A 178 -2.82 -20.27 15.21
N GLY A 179 -1.98 -19.46 15.88
CA GLY A 179 -0.62 -19.14 15.46
C GLY A 179 -0.51 -18.15 14.29
N LEU A 180 -1.58 -17.39 13.99
CA LEU A 180 -1.66 -16.46 12.86
C LEU A 180 -1.00 -15.11 13.12
N MET A 181 -0.65 -14.81 14.38
CA MET A 181 -0.07 -13.52 14.79
C MET A 181 1.27 -13.68 15.52
N PRO A 182 2.31 -14.22 14.85
CA PRO A 182 3.58 -14.56 15.49
C PRO A 182 4.28 -13.35 16.13
N THR A 183 4.25 -12.18 15.46
CA THR A 183 4.86 -10.96 16.01
C THR A 183 4.17 -10.50 17.29
N LEU A 184 2.83 -10.48 17.30
CA LEU A 184 2.08 -10.08 18.49
C LEU A 184 2.26 -11.08 19.63
N LYS A 185 2.33 -12.37 19.31
CA LYS A 185 2.61 -13.43 20.28
C LYS A 185 3.99 -13.22 20.94
N ALA A 186 5.03 -12.95 20.15
CA ALA A 186 6.36 -12.63 20.67
C ALA A 186 6.33 -11.38 21.57
N MET A 187 5.63 -10.31 21.18
CA MET A 187 5.50 -9.11 22.02
C MET A 187 4.84 -9.41 23.38
N ILE A 188 3.84 -10.31 23.40
CA ILE A 188 3.16 -10.70 24.64
C ILE A 188 4.08 -11.59 25.51
N GLU A 189 4.75 -12.57 24.91
CA GLU A 189 5.55 -13.57 25.63
C GLU A 189 6.93 -13.05 26.07
N GLU A 190 7.56 -12.18 25.27
CA GLU A 190 8.95 -11.74 25.44
C GLU A 190 9.07 -10.28 25.90
N ASP A 191 8.23 -9.38 25.37
CA ASP A 191 8.36 -7.93 25.59
C ASP A 191 7.43 -7.40 26.70
N GLY A 192 6.62 -8.26 27.32
CA GLY A 192 5.74 -7.91 28.43
C GLY A 192 4.44 -7.18 28.03
N TYR A 193 4.00 -7.32 26.77
CA TYR A 193 2.74 -6.75 26.33
C TYR A 193 1.55 -7.55 26.87
N HIS A 194 0.43 -6.87 27.08
CA HIS A 194 -0.80 -7.48 27.59
C HIS A 194 -1.97 -7.23 26.64
N LEU A 195 -2.77 -8.27 26.44
CA LEU A 195 -4.03 -8.17 25.72
C LEU A 195 -5.15 -7.80 26.70
N SER A 196 -5.60 -6.54 26.66
CA SER A 196 -6.71 -6.01 27.46
C SER A 196 -7.97 -5.83 26.62
N ARG A 197 -9.13 -5.88 27.28
CA ARG A 197 -10.40 -5.43 26.68
C ARG A 197 -10.48 -3.92 26.75
N THR A 198 -11.05 -3.34 25.70
CA THR A 198 -11.39 -1.92 25.63
C THR A 198 -12.87 -1.80 25.31
N ASP A 199 -13.56 -0.91 26.00
CA ASP A 199 -14.93 -0.55 25.66
C ASP A 199 -14.90 0.48 24.52
N CYS A 200 -15.50 0.13 23.38
CA CYS A 200 -15.62 1.01 22.21
C CYS A 200 -16.71 2.07 22.37
N GLY A 201 -17.50 2.00 23.44
CA GLY A 201 -18.67 2.85 23.64
C GLY A 201 -19.82 2.51 22.71
N LEU A 202 -20.89 3.31 22.83
CA LEU A 202 -22.08 3.24 22.00
C LEU A 202 -22.31 4.61 21.32
N PRO A 203 -22.49 4.66 19.99
CA PRO A 203 -22.49 3.53 19.06
C PRO A 203 -21.09 2.97 18.77
N SER A 204 -21.00 1.64 18.60
CA SER A 204 -19.74 0.93 18.31
C SER A 204 -19.38 1.02 16.81
N MET A 205 -19.04 2.22 16.35
CA MET A 205 -18.76 2.54 14.94
C MET A 205 -17.50 3.39 14.83
N THR A 206 -16.81 3.30 13.69
CA THR A 206 -15.49 3.91 13.47
C THR A 206 -15.45 5.39 13.80
N SER A 207 -16.43 6.20 13.38
CA SER A 207 -16.44 7.63 13.68
C SER A 207 -16.61 7.92 15.18
N ALA A 208 -17.57 7.29 15.87
CA ALA A 208 -17.74 7.51 17.31
C ALA A 208 -16.53 7.02 18.13
N CYS A 209 -15.92 5.89 17.75
CA CYS A 209 -14.73 5.35 18.41
C CYS A 209 -13.51 6.27 18.18
N GLN A 210 -13.25 6.65 16.94
CA GLN A 210 -12.12 7.53 16.60
C GLN A 210 -12.28 8.91 17.22
N ALA A 211 -13.48 9.49 17.26
CA ALA A 211 -13.70 10.75 17.95
C ALA A 211 -13.32 10.64 19.44
N GLY A 212 -13.80 9.59 20.11
CA GLY A 212 -13.48 9.34 21.51
C GLY A 212 -11.99 9.14 21.78
N ILE A 213 -11.28 8.39 20.92
CA ILE A 213 -9.83 8.16 21.08
C ILE A 213 -9.02 9.41 20.76
N MET A 214 -9.34 10.10 19.66
CA MET A 214 -8.52 11.20 19.15
C MET A 214 -8.79 12.53 19.85
N TYR A 215 -10.02 12.76 20.32
CA TYR A 215 -10.42 14.03 20.92
C TYR A 215 -10.86 13.90 22.39
N GLY A 216 -11.04 12.68 22.89
CA GLY A 216 -11.58 12.45 24.23
C GLY A 216 -13.09 12.73 24.32
N ASP A 217 -13.75 12.97 23.20
CA ASP A 217 -15.16 13.32 23.10
C ASP A 217 -15.76 12.71 21.82
N ASN A 218 -16.94 12.09 21.96
CA ASN A 218 -17.72 11.54 20.87
C ASN A 218 -19.21 11.91 20.95
N ASP A 219 -19.56 12.97 21.69
CA ASP A 219 -20.92 13.47 21.82
C ASP A 219 -21.52 13.86 20.45
N ASP A 220 -22.83 13.69 20.28
CA ASP A 220 -23.55 14.01 19.03
C ASP A 220 -23.12 13.22 17.76
N ILE A 221 -22.63 11.98 17.93
CA ILE A 221 -22.51 10.97 16.85
C ILE A 221 -23.36 9.74 17.23
N PRO A 222 -24.69 9.75 16.95
CA PRO A 222 -25.59 8.70 17.43
C PRO A 222 -25.60 7.43 16.57
N ALA A 223 -25.19 7.51 15.29
CA ALA A 223 -25.18 6.38 14.35
C ALA A 223 -24.36 6.73 13.09
N TYR A 224 -24.01 5.73 12.26
CA TYR A 224 -23.25 5.98 11.02
C TYR A 224 -24.02 6.85 10.02
N ARG A 225 -25.35 6.73 10.03
CA ARG A 225 -26.27 7.61 9.31
C ARG A 225 -27.33 8.10 10.27
N TRP A 226 -27.52 9.41 10.36
CA TRP A 226 -28.56 9.99 11.22
C TRP A 226 -29.09 11.28 10.61
N PHE A 227 -30.32 11.63 10.96
CA PHE A 227 -30.95 12.85 10.48
C PHE A 227 -30.96 13.91 11.58
N ASP A 228 -30.30 15.02 11.32
CA ASP A 228 -30.33 16.21 12.15
C ASP A 228 -31.59 17.03 11.79
N LYS A 229 -32.49 17.15 12.76
CA LYS A 229 -33.78 17.85 12.58
C LYS A 229 -33.62 19.36 12.53
N ASP A 230 -32.65 19.92 13.23
CA ASP A 230 -32.45 21.37 13.29
C ASP A 230 -31.83 21.86 11.97
N LYS A 231 -30.92 21.06 11.39
CA LYS A 231 -30.31 21.33 10.09
C LYS A 231 -31.08 20.76 8.89
N GLN A 232 -32.11 19.94 9.14
CA GLN A 232 -32.84 19.19 8.11
C GLN A 232 -31.89 18.41 7.18
N LYS A 233 -30.83 17.80 7.74
CA LYS A 233 -29.74 17.17 7.00
C LYS A 233 -29.57 15.72 7.43
N LEU A 234 -29.48 14.82 6.43
CA LEU A 234 -29.01 13.46 6.65
C LEU A 234 -27.48 13.46 6.69
N TYR A 235 -26.92 13.17 7.85
CA TYR A 235 -25.50 12.92 8.01
C TYR A 235 -25.16 11.47 7.64
N VAL A 236 -24.04 11.30 6.96
CA VAL A 236 -23.35 10.03 6.75
C VAL A 236 -21.91 10.22 7.20
N SER A 237 -21.43 9.45 8.18
CA SER A 237 -20.13 9.70 8.81
C SER A 237 -18.98 9.87 7.83
N SER A 238 -18.94 9.07 6.75
CA SER A 238 -17.92 9.17 5.72
C SER A 238 -18.07 10.41 4.82
N SER A 239 -19.27 10.66 4.30
CA SER A 239 -19.53 11.80 3.41
C SER A 239 -19.42 13.15 4.11
N ASP A 240 -19.76 13.20 5.40
CA ASP A 240 -19.77 14.41 6.22
C ASP A 240 -18.59 14.46 7.21
N ALA A 241 -17.58 13.60 7.02
CA ALA A 241 -16.43 13.49 7.91
C ALA A 241 -15.73 14.83 8.17
N ASN A 242 -15.65 15.71 7.16
CA ASN A 242 -15.08 17.06 7.32
C ASN A 242 -15.86 17.91 8.34
N GLU A 243 -17.19 17.95 8.20
CA GLU A 243 -18.04 18.73 9.10
C GLU A 243 -18.01 18.14 10.52
N LEU A 244 -18.00 16.82 10.64
CA LEU A 244 -17.88 16.13 11.93
C LEU A 244 -16.52 16.39 12.59
N ASN A 245 -15.43 16.35 11.83
CA ASN A 245 -14.09 16.65 12.33
C ASN A 245 -14.00 18.06 12.92
N GLN A 246 -14.65 19.04 12.29
CA GLN A 246 -14.67 20.43 12.76
C GLN A 246 -15.40 20.62 14.09
N ARG A 247 -16.26 19.67 14.50
CA ARG A 247 -16.95 19.73 15.81
C ARG A 247 -16.00 19.50 16.98
N TYR A 248 -14.92 18.76 16.77
CA TYR A 248 -13.96 18.39 17.83
C TYR A 248 -12.56 18.98 17.61
N GLY A 249 -12.18 19.24 16.36
CA GLY A 249 -10.86 19.72 15.96
C GLY A 249 -10.61 21.18 16.36
N HIS A 250 -10.25 21.38 17.63
CA HIS A 250 -9.99 22.69 18.24
C HIS A 250 -8.52 22.85 18.67
N GLY A 251 -7.61 22.04 18.13
CA GLY A 251 -6.17 22.06 18.41
C GLY A 251 -5.76 21.29 19.67
N GLN A 252 -6.67 20.52 20.25
CA GLN A 252 -6.44 19.70 21.46
C GLN A 252 -6.41 18.20 21.17
N GLY A 253 -6.57 17.81 19.90
CA GLY A 253 -6.54 16.42 19.49
C GLY A 253 -5.22 15.71 19.82
N LEU A 254 -5.29 14.39 19.93
CA LEU A 254 -4.18 13.50 20.27
C LEU A 254 -3.07 13.50 19.21
N MET A 255 -3.43 13.78 17.95
CA MET A 255 -2.49 13.77 16.81
C MET A 255 -1.79 15.10 16.57
N ARG A 256 -1.97 16.12 17.41
CA ARG A 256 -1.23 17.38 17.31
C ARG A 256 0.27 17.15 17.15
N HIS A 257 0.89 17.79 16.17
CA HIS A 257 2.32 17.60 15.81
C HIS A 257 2.69 16.15 15.40
N GLY A 258 1.69 15.37 14.99
CA GLY A 258 1.80 13.97 14.61
C GLY A 258 1.16 13.68 13.25
N SER A 259 0.86 12.39 13.02
CA SER A 259 0.36 11.87 11.74
C SER A 259 -0.93 11.05 11.91
N SER A 260 -1.90 11.31 11.04
CA SER A 260 -3.16 10.53 10.95
C SER A 260 -3.25 9.84 9.60
N VAL A 261 -3.33 8.50 9.58
CA VAL A 261 -3.23 7.68 8.36
C VAL A 261 -4.47 6.80 8.19
N MET A 262 -5.16 6.92 7.04
CA MET A 262 -6.38 6.18 6.65
C MET A 262 -7.60 6.36 7.57
N ASN A 263 -7.58 7.34 8.48
CA ASN A 263 -8.64 7.51 9.47
C ASN A 263 -9.88 8.25 8.93
N MET A 264 -10.97 8.23 9.68
CA MET A 264 -12.12 9.09 9.43
C MET A 264 -11.78 10.55 9.80
N PHE A 265 -11.14 10.74 10.97
CA PHE A 265 -10.81 12.03 11.54
C PHE A 265 -9.31 12.32 11.56
N THR A 266 -8.95 13.60 11.59
CA THR A 266 -7.55 14.02 11.55
C THR A 266 -6.89 13.98 12.93
N GLY A 267 -7.65 14.11 14.02
CA GLY A 267 -7.11 14.17 15.38
C GLY A 267 -6.24 15.41 15.64
N ASP A 268 -6.43 16.48 14.86
CA ASP A 268 -5.56 17.67 14.79
C ASP A 268 -4.13 17.38 14.31
N ALA A 269 -3.95 16.35 13.48
CA ALA A 269 -2.65 16.00 12.91
C ALA A 269 -2.04 17.11 12.05
N GLU A 270 -0.72 17.32 12.21
CA GLU A 270 0.06 18.19 11.32
C GLU A 270 0.08 17.63 9.89
N LYS A 271 0.10 16.30 9.79
CA LYS A 271 0.02 15.58 8.53
C LYS A 271 -1.10 14.57 8.60
N SER A 272 -1.96 14.56 7.60
CA SER A 272 -2.89 13.45 7.42
C SER A 272 -2.80 12.87 6.01
N MET A 273 -2.92 11.55 5.92
CA MET A 273 -2.75 10.79 4.68
C MET A 273 -3.96 9.87 4.54
N PHE A 274 -4.68 9.99 3.42
CA PHE A 274 -5.88 9.18 3.14
C PHE A 274 -6.98 9.29 4.21
N VAL A 275 -7.05 10.42 4.92
CA VAL A 275 -8.09 10.66 5.92
C VAL A 275 -9.36 11.17 5.24
N MET A 276 -10.50 10.54 5.52
CA MET A 276 -11.76 10.83 4.82
C MET A 276 -12.19 12.30 5.00
N ALA A 277 -12.00 12.87 6.20
CA ALA A 277 -12.35 14.26 6.52
C ALA A 277 -11.67 15.30 5.63
N ASN A 278 -10.48 15.04 5.08
CA ASN A 278 -9.76 15.99 4.24
C ASN A 278 -9.15 15.36 2.99
N MET A 279 -9.72 14.25 2.51
CA MET A 279 -9.27 13.57 1.30
C MET A 279 -9.28 14.48 0.06
N PHE A 280 -10.28 15.39 -0.02
CA PHE A 280 -10.47 16.32 -1.14
C PHE A 280 -10.27 17.80 -0.79
N ASN A 281 -10.15 18.14 0.49
CA ASN A 281 -10.09 19.53 0.99
C ASN A 281 -8.77 19.85 1.71
N ALA A 282 -7.72 19.06 1.50
CA ALA A 282 -6.41 19.31 2.09
C ALA A 282 -5.78 20.59 1.54
N ASP A 283 -5.05 21.30 2.40
CA ASP A 283 -4.33 22.50 1.98
C ASP A 283 -3.27 22.18 0.91
N PRO A 284 -2.91 23.15 0.03
CA PRO A 284 -1.98 22.91 -1.07
C PRO A 284 -0.61 22.36 -0.64
N GLU A 285 -0.15 22.73 0.56
CA GLU A 285 1.09 22.23 1.14
C GLU A 285 0.98 20.77 1.60
N GLU A 286 -0.13 20.42 2.26
CA GLU A 286 -0.42 19.05 2.67
C GLU A 286 -0.61 18.14 1.44
N SER A 287 -1.35 18.59 0.42
CA SER A 287 -1.52 17.87 -0.84
C SER A 287 -0.18 17.60 -1.54
N ARG A 288 0.73 18.58 -1.51
CA ARG A 288 2.10 18.43 -2.03
C ARG A 288 2.92 17.42 -1.22
N ARG A 289 2.86 17.46 0.12
CA ARG A 289 3.51 16.47 1.01
C ARG A 289 2.97 15.06 0.74
N ARG A 290 1.65 14.87 0.65
CA ARG A 290 1.00 13.59 0.32
C ARG A 290 1.50 13.00 -1.01
N SER A 291 1.52 13.84 -2.05
CA SER A 291 2.00 13.46 -3.39
C SER A 291 3.50 13.16 -3.41
N GLN A 292 4.31 13.84 -2.59
CA GLN A 292 5.74 13.53 -2.46
C GLN A 292 5.96 12.18 -1.81
N ASP A 293 5.22 11.86 -0.75
CA ASP A 293 5.33 10.59 -0.04
C ASP A 293 4.92 9.41 -0.92
N VAL A 294 3.78 9.52 -1.61
CA VAL A 294 3.36 8.49 -2.58
C VAL A 294 4.38 8.37 -3.70
N ALA A 295 4.87 9.47 -4.28
CA ALA A 295 5.94 9.40 -5.28
C ALA A 295 7.21 8.72 -4.75
N MET A 296 7.59 8.94 -3.50
CA MET A 296 8.77 8.30 -2.90
C MET A 296 8.60 6.80 -2.77
N LEU A 297 7.42 6.32 -2.38
CA LEU A 297 7.12 4.89 -2.33
C LEU A 297 7.06 4.28 -3.74
N MET A 298 6.51 5.01 -4.71
CA MET A 298 6.43 4.58 -6.11
C MET A 298 7.78 4.61 -6.86
N LEU A 299 8.80 5.26 -6.30
CA LEU A 299 10.16 5.19 -6.83
C LEU A 299 10.76 3.81 -6.67
N ASP A 300 10.29 3.01 -5.71
CA ASP A 300 10.69 1.61 -5.59
C ASP A 300 10.01 0.79 -6.72
N PRO A 301 10.79 0.25 -7.68
CA PRO A 301 10.24 -0.56 -8.76
C PRO A 301 9.61 -1.87 -8.26
N TYR A 302 10.06 -2.39 -7.13
CA TYR A 302 9.57 -3.64 -6.55
C TYR A 302 8.30 -3.43 -5.77
N PHE A 303 8.15 -2.30 -5.07
CA PHE A 303 6.95 -2.00 -4.28
C PHE A 303 5.69 -2.17 -5.12
N LEU A 304 5.56 -1.42 -6.22
CA LEU A 304 4.38 -1.51 -7.08
C LEU A 304 4.19 -2.92 -7.66
N THR A 305 5.27 -3.56 -8.05
CA THR A 305 5.24 -4.90 -8.68
C THR A 305 4.75 -5.95 -7.69
N ARG A 306 5.26 -5.91 -6.46
CA ARG A 306 4.84 -6.76 -5.34
C ARG A 306 3.39 -6.50 -4.98
N GLU A 307 2.99 -5.24 -4.81
CA GLU A 307 1.61 -4.87 -4.49
C GLU A 307 0.64 -5.38 -5.54
N LEU A 308 0.96 -5.21 -6.83
CA LEU A 308 0.12 -5.73 -7.91
C LEU A 308 0.01 -7.25 -7.87
N ALA A 309 1.11 -7.96 -7.62
CA ALA A 309 1.07 -9.41 -7.57
C ALA A 309 0.27 -9.94 -6.37
N VAL A 310 0.47 -9.36 -5.17
CA VAL A 310 -0.31 -9.72 -3.98
C VAL A 310 -1.77 -9.34 -4.17
N PHE A 311 -2.06 -8.21 -4.82
CA PHE A 311 -3.41 -7.82 -5.22
C PHE A 311 -4.08 -8.88 -6.11
N PHE A 312 -3.43 -9.34 -7.19
CA PHE A 312 -4.01 -10.37 -8.05
C PHE A 312 -4.09 -11.74 -7.38
N TRP A 313 -3.16 -12.04 -6.47
CA TRP A 313 -3.24 -13.22 -5.61
C TRP A 313 -4.48 -13.18 -4.71
N GLU A 314 -4.77 -12.03 -4.10
CA GLU A 314 -5.96 -11.81 -3.27
C GLU A 314 -7.26 -11.92 -4.08
N VAL A 315 -7.29 -11.36 -5.30
CA VAL A 315 -8.40 -11.57 -6.24
C VAL A 315 -8.59 -13.06 -6.53
N GLY A 316 -7.50 -13.77 -6.86
CA GLY A 316 -7.54 -15.21 -7.13
C GLY A 316 -8.03 -16.03 -5.94
N ARG A 317 -7.59 -15.67 -4.73
CA ARG A 317 -8.02 -16.29 -3.46
C ARG A 317 -9.52 -16.09 -3.24
N GLU A 318 -10.03 -14.87 -3.41
CA GLU A 318 -11.47 -14.58 -3.28
C GLU A 318 -12.30 -15.40 -4.27
N LEU A 319 -11.87 -15.49 -5.54
CA LEU A 319 -12.55 -16.29 -6.56
C LEU A 319 -12.51 -17.79 -6.24
N TRP A 320 -11.39 -18.28 -5.71
CA TRP A 320 -11.24 -19.67 -5.28
C TRP A 320 -12.15 -19.99 -4.09
N GLU A 321 -12.20 -19.11 -3.09
CA GLU A 321 -13.10 -19.22 -1.94
C GLU A 321 -14.57 -19.21 -2.38
N ALA A 322 -14.94 -18.33 -3.31
CA ALA A 322 -16.27 -18.29 -3.92
C ALA A 322 -16.63 -19.63 -4.61
N TRP A 323 -15.69 -20.20 -5.36
CA TRP A 323 -15.86 -21.49 -6.01
C TRP A 323 -15.97 -22.63 -5.00
N GLN A 324 -15.11 -22.66 -3.98
CA GLN A 324 -15.16 -23.65 -2.90
C GLN A 324 -16.48 -23.60 -2.14
N GLN A 325 -17.02 -22.40 -1.88
CA GLN A 325 -18.32 -22.23 -1.23
C GLN A 325 -19.45 -22.85 -2.05
N LYS A 326 -19.44 -22.64 -3.38
CA LYS A 326 -20.39 -23.28 -4.31
C LYS A 326 -20.22 -24.80 -4.32
N ARG A 327 -18.98 -25.29 -4.41
CA ARG A 327 -18.65 -26.73 -4.44
C ARG A 327 -19.06 -27.45 -3.16
N LYS A 328 -18.79 -26.85 -1.99
CA LYS A 328 -19.13 -27.41 -0.66
C LYS A 328 -20.59 -27.19 -0.26
N ASN A 329 -21.39 -26.58 -1.15
CA ASN A 329 -22.78 -26.24 -0.93
C ASN A 329 -23.06 -25.45 0.37
N VAL A 330 -22.13 -24.58 0.79
CA VAL A 330 -22.27 -23.80 2.05
C VAL A 330 -23.22 -22.62 1.83
N TRP A 331 -24.10 -22.36 2.80
CA TRP A 331 -25.06 -21.24 2.83
C TRP A 331 -24.91 -20.45 4.14
N PRO A 332 -25.19 -19.13 4.14
CA PRO A 332 -25.63 -18.29 3.01
C PRO A 332 -24.53 -17.99 1.99
N ARG A 333 -24.91 -17.60 0.76
CA ARG A 333 -23.97 -17.17 -0.30
C ARG A 333 -24.30 -15.76 -0.78
N LEU A 334 -23.30 -14.91 -0.80
CA LEU A 334 -23.37 -13.59 -1.42
C LEU A 334 -22.82 -13.65 -2.85
N ASN A 335 -23.24 -12.73 -3.71
CA ASN A 335 -22.66 -12.58 -5.03
C ASN A 335 -21.28 -11.91 -4.92
N ARG A 336 -20.24 -12.72 -4.71
CA ARG A 336 -18.85 -12.26 -4.56
C ARG A 336 -18.25 -11.58 -5.80
N LEU A 337 -18.96 -11.52 -6.93
CA LEU A 337 -18.54 -10.78 -8.14
C LEU A 337 -19.25 -9.44 -8.30
N GLU A 338 -20.26 -9.17 -7.47
CA GLU A 338 -21.05 -7.96 -7.57
C GLU A 338 -20.19 -6.72 -7.36
N HIS A 339 -20.42 -5.68 -8.16
CA HIS A 339 -19.69 -4.41 -8.12
C HIS A 339 -18.15 -4.53 -8.17
N GLY A 340 -17.61 -5.65 -8.66
CA GLY A 340 -16.16 -5.86 -8.68
C GLY A 340 -15.54 -6.08 -7.29
N TYR A 341 -16.32 -6.59 -6.32
CA TYR A 341 -15.89 -6.85 -4.95
C TYR A 341 -14.51 -7.51 -4.79
N PRO A 342 -14.08 -8.51 -5.60
CA PRO A 342 -12.76 -9.13 -5.42
C PRO A 342 -11.62 -8.13 -5.61
N PHE A 343 -11.78 -7.18 -6.53
CA PHE A 343 -10.80 -6.12 -6.78
C PHE A 343 -10.81 -5.09 -5.65
N LEU A 344 -11.99 -4.74 -5.13
CA LEU A 344 -12.12 -3.84 -3.99
C LEU A 344 -11.47 -4.45 -2.73
N ARG A 345 -11.83 -5.70 -2.40
CA ARG A 345 -11.22 -6.47 -1.30
C ARG A 345 -9.70 -6.53 -1.44
N ALA A 346 -9.21 -6.88 -2.63
CA ALA A 346 -7.78 -6.94 -2.88
C ALA A 346 -7.10 -5.58 -2.66
N ALA A 347 -7.66 -4.49 -3.18
CA ALA A 347 -7.11 -3.14 -3.00
C ALA A 347 -7.03 -2.76 -1.51
N MET A 348 -8.08 -3.09 -0.75
CA MET A 348 -8.20 -2.73 0.67
C MET A 348 -7.35 -3.61 1.59
N CYS A 349 -7.14 -4.88 1.25
CA CYS A 349 -6.34 -5.80 2.07
C CYS A 349 -4.84 -5.74 1.76
N THR A 350 -4.44 -5.17 0.62
CA THR A 350 -3.04 -5.16 0.17
C THR A 350 -2.51 -3.74 0.08
N LEU A 351 -2.85 -3.04 -1.00
CA LEU A 351 -2.30 -1.74 -1.35
C LEU A 351 -2.51 -0.72 -0.25
N THR A 352 -3.72 -0.57 0.28
CA THR A 352 -3.96 0.43 1.34
C THR A 352 -3.29 0.05 2.65
N ARG A 353 -3.29 -1.24 3.03
CA ARG A 353 -2.63 -1.75 4.24
C ARG A 353 -1.11 -1.50 4.19
N ASP A 354 -0.45 -1.92 3.12
CA ASP A 354 1.00 -1.86 2.97
C ASP A 354 1.46 -0.41 2.80
N LEU A 355 0.70 0.40 2.06
CA LEU A 355 0.94 1.84 1.95
C LEU A 355 0.85 2.54 3.31
N SER A 356 -0.18 2.22 4.11
CA SER A 356 -0.35 2.83 5.43
C SER A 356 0.80 2.48 6.36
N ALA A 357 1.22 1.21 6.38
CA ALA A 357 2.36 0.76 7.17
C ALA A 357 3.66 1.48 6.79
N GLN A 358 3.88 1.67 5.48
CA GLN A 358 5.07 2.39 4.99
C GLN A 358 5.03 3.88 5.33
N VAL A 359 3.87 4.51 5.22
CA VAL A 359 3.68 5.92 5.60
C VAL A 359 3.90 6.10 7.10
N ALA A 360 3.36 5.21 7.94
CA ALA A 360 3.62 5.22 9.38
C ALA A 360 5.11 5.04 9.68
N THR A 361 5.78 4.11 9.01
CA THR A 361 7.24 3.90 9.17
C THR A 361 8.02 5.15 8.77
N LEU A 362 7.68 5.78 7.65
CA LEU A 362 8.28 7.04 7.22
C LEU A 362 8.10 8.15 8.26
N ASP A 363 6.90 8.28 8.83
CA ASP A 363 6.61 9.31 9.81
C ASP A 363 7.30 9.03 11.16
N MET A 364 7.47 7.76 11.54
CA MET A 364 8.34 7.38 12.67
C MET A 364 9.78 7.82 12.44
N MET A 365 10.32 7.63 11.22
CA MET A 365 11.67 8.05 10.87
C MET A 365 11.85 9.57 10.83
N ARG A 366 10.77 10.31 10.54
CA ARG A 366 10.71 11.77 10.58
C ARG A 366 10.54 12.34 11.98
N GLY A 367 10.34 11.49 12.98
CA GLY A 367 10.18 11.90 14.38
C GLY A 367 8.79 12.41 14.72
N ALA A 368 7.73 11.90 14.10
CA ALA A 368 6.36 12.24 14.50
C ALA A 368 6.10 11.90 15.98
N ALA A 369 5.55 12.84 16.74
CA ALA A 369 5.29 12.67 18.17
C ALA A 369 4.21 11.61 18.44
N SER A 370 3.16 11.60 17.61
CA SER A 370 2.08 10.62 17.67
C SER A 370 1.64 10.19 16.27
N ILE A 371 1.32 8.92 16.09
CA ILE A 371 0.85 8.35 14.84
C ILE A 371 -0.38 7.49 15.14
N TYR A 372 -1.48 7.74 14.45
CA TYR A 372 -2.66 6.90 14.48
C TYR A 372 -2.96 6.37 13.08
N MET A 373 -3.03 5.06 12.94
CA MET A 373 -3.21 4.37 11.66
C MET A 373 -4.39 3.40 11.71
N LEU A 374 -5.27 3.47 10.72
CA LEU A 374 -6.38 2.54 10.54
C LEU A 374 -6.12 1.52 9.43
N TYR A 375 -6.28 0.24 9.74
CA TYR A 375 -6.48 -0.80 8.75
C TYR A 375 -7.96 -1.01 8.47
N LEU A 376 -8.45 -0.31 7.44
CA LEU A 376 -9.86 -0.30 7.00
C LEU A 376 -10.33 -1.65 6.40
N GLY A 377 -9.40 -2.54 6.07
CA GLY A 377 -9.68 -3.74 5.28
C GLY A 377 -10.66 -4.73 5.92
N TYR A 378 -11.03 -4.59 7.19
CA TYR A 378 -12.04 -5.44 7.81
C TYR A 378 -13.47 -4.95 7.55
N ASP A 379 -13.76 -3.65 7.70
CA ASP A 379 -15.13 -3.10 7.52
C ASP A 379 -15.62 -3.20 6.07
N GLU A 380 -14.72 -3.06 5.10
CA GLU A 380 -15.04 -3.18 3.66
C GLU A 380 -15.19 -4.65 3.20
N VAL A 381 -14.73 -5.62 4.00
CA VAL A 381 -14.62 -7.03 3.60
C VAL A 381 -15.54 -7.95 4.40
N ALA A 382 -15.80 -7.63 5.67
CA ALA A 382 -16.76 -8.32 6.52
C ALA A 382 -18.20 -8.10 6.05
#